data_AF-A0A1C6AZA2-F1
#
_entry.id   AF-A0A1C6AZA2-F1
#
_cell.length_a   1.000
_cell.length_b   1.000
_cell.length_c   1.000
_cell.angle_alpha   90.00
_cell.angle_beta   90.00
_cell.angle_gamma   90.00
#
_symmetry.space_group_name_H-M   'P 1'
#
loop_
_entity.id
_entity.type
_entity.pdbx_description
1 polymer ?
#
loop_
_entity_poly.entity_id
_entity_poly.type
_entity_poly.pdbx_seq_one_letter_code
_entity_poly.pdbx_strand_id
1 'polypeptide(L)'
;MYGYKIKQDNGKYYFKLYPGNKPNQYIGESRRYNKKEDCEKALKEFRNFVKDNNLNSFNDYFMQLYKIDNKYSVQYIKNDNVIFSTRPYGSKQNRNTGINSIYDNIIEYTTQIYVSDK
;
A
#
# COMPACT_ATOMS: atom_id res chain seq x y z
N MET A 1 5.01 4.07 -13.12
CA MET A 1 5.52 2.78 -12.60
C MET A 1 5.53 2.85 -11.09
N TYR A 2 5.10 1.81 -10.37
CA TYR A 2 5.09 1.75 -8.90
C TYR A 2 5.80 0.49 -8.44
N GLY A 3 6.55 0.57 -7.33
CA GLY A 3 7.32 -0.54 -6.79
C GLY A 3 6.97 -0.80 -5.33
N TYR A 4 7.23 -2.02 -4.85
CA TYR A 4 7.07 -2.38 -3.44
C TYR A 4 8.39 -2.84 -2.83
N LYS A 5 8.53 -2.67 -1.52
CA LYS A 5 9.64 -3.23 -0.73
C LYS A 5 9.08 -3.93 0.50
N ILE A 6 9.43 -5.20 0.69
CA ILE A 6 9.20 -5.88 1.96
C ILE A 6 10.29 -5.43 2.93
N LYS A 7 9.88 -5.08 4.16
CA LYS A 7 10.73 -4.67 5.26
C LYS A 7 10.45 -5.54 6.47
N GLN A 8 11.43 -5.65 7.35
CA GLN A 8 11.28 -6.26 8.65
C GLN A 8 11.57 -5.23 9.74
N ASP A 9 10.72 -5.18 10.76
CA ASP A 9 10.87 -4.31 11.93
C ASP A 9 10.32 -5.05 13.15
N ASN A 10 11.09 -5.08 14.24
CA ASN A 10 10.75 -5.79 15.49
C ASN A 10 10.23 -7.23 15.27
N GLY A 11 10.91 -7.98 14.39
CA GLY A 11 10.55 -9.36 14.06
C GLY A 11 9.26 -9.52 13.23
N LYS A 12 8.66 -8.42 12.77
CA LYS A 12 7.47 -8.44 11.91
C LYS A 12 7.80 -7.99 10.48
N TYR A 13 7.12 -8.57 9.52
CA TYR A 13 7.27 -8.28 8.09
C TYR A 13 6.14 -7.38 7.59
N TYR A 14 6.43 -6.49 6.64
CA TYR A 14 5.44 -5.64 5.98
C TYR A 14 5.94 -5.13 4.64
N PHE A 15 5.03 -4.77 3.74
CA PHE A 15 5.40 -4.15 2.48
C PHE A 15 5.08 -2.65 2.45
N LYS A 16 5.97 -1.87 1.84
CA LYS A 16 5.78 -0.45 1.51
C LYS A 16 5.61 -0.27 0.02
N LEU A 17 4.67 0.59 -0.37
CA LEU A 17 4.46 0.96 -1.77
C LEU A 17 5.13 2.30 -2.08
N TYR A 18 5.77 2.40 -3.24
CA TYR A 18 6.50 3.56 -3.70
C TYR A 18 6.11 3.94 -5.12
N PRO A 19 6.05 5.23 -5.46
CA PRO A 19 5.96 5.68 -6.83
C PRO A 19 7.34 5.52 -7.47
N GLY A 20 7.38 5.01 -8.69
CA GLY A 20 8.62 4.71 -9.40
C GLY A 20 9.45 5.95 -9.72
N ASN A 21 8.82 7.13 -9.82
CA ASN A 21 9.52 8.40 -9.99
C ASN A 21 9.97 9.04 -8.67
N LYS A 22 9.53 8.55 -7.50
CA LYS A 22 9.96 9.05 -6.18
C LYS A 22 10.18 7.88 -5.21
N PRO A 23 11.24 7.07 -5.41
CA PRO A 23 11.49 5.84 -4.64
C PRO A 23 11.73 6.04 -3.14
N ASN A 24 11.94 7.28 -2.69
CA ASN A 24 12.09 7.63 -1.27
C ASN A 24 10.78 8.09 -0.62
N GLN A 25 9.73 8.36 -1.41
CA GLN A 25 8.45 8.82 -0.91
C GLN A 25 7.44 7.67 -0.92
N TYR A 26 7.46 6.85 0.12
CA TYR A 26 6.47 5.78 0.24
C TYR A 26 5.05 6.37 0.34
N ILE A 27 4.11 5.65 -0.24
CA ILE A 27 2.70 6.01 -0.38
C ILE A 27 1.90 5.45 0.79
N GLY A 28 2.23 4.24 1.20
CA GLY A 28 1.54 3.51 2.24
C GLY A 28 2.26 2.22 2.55
N GLU A 29 1.76 1.51 3.54
CA GLU A 29 2.30 0.26 4.01
C GLU A 29 1.22 -0.71 4.43
N SER A 30 1.57 -1.99 4.41
CA SER A 30 0.72 -3.04 4.94
C SER A 30 0.73 -3.06 6.47
N ARG A 31 -0.24 -3.78 7.03
CA ARG A 31 -0.11 -4.26 8.42
C ARG A 31 1.18 -5.06 8.62
N ARG A 32 1.55 -5.26 9.87
CA ARG A 32 2.69 -6.08 10.29
C ARG A 32 2.27 -7.55 10.38
N TYR A 33 3.08 -8.45 9.81
CA TYR A 33 2.87 -9.89 9.78
C TYR A 33 3.96 -10.61 10.59
N ASN A 34 3.61 -11.73 11.22
CA ASN A 34 4.55 -12.53 12.01
C ASN A 34 5.53 -13.31 11.12
N LYS A 35 5.09 -13.71 9.93
CA LYS A 35 5.86 -14.52 8.98
C LYS A 35 6.03 -13.75 7.67
N LYS A 36 7.15 -14.00 6.99
CA LYS A 36 7.46 -13.36 5.71
C LYS A 36 6.47 -13.82 4.63
N GLU A 37 6.13 -15.11 4.65
CA GLU A 37 5.23 -15.76 3.69
C GLU A 37 3.81 -15.16 3.76
N ASP A 38 3.34 -14.82 4.96
CA ASP A 38 2.04 -14.16 5.15
C ASP A 38 2.05 -12.74 4.55
N CYS A 39 3.15 -12.02 4.71
CA CYS A 39 3.34 -10.70 4.12
C CYS A 39 3.38 -10.77 2.59
N GLU A 40 4.08 -11.76 2.03
CA GLU A 40 4.17 -11.98 0.58
C GLU A 40 2.82 -12.38 -0.01
N LYS A 41 2.07 -13.25 0.68
CA LYS A 41 0.70 -13.62 0.30
C LYS A 41 -0.20 -12.39 0.28
N ALA A 42 -0.17 -11.58 1.33
CA ALA A 42 -0.97 -10.36 1.40
C ALA A 42 -0.59 -9.35 0.31
N LEU A 43 0.70 -9.22 -0.01
CA LEU A 43 1.16 -8.39 -1.12
C LEU A 43 0.62 -8.90 -2.46
N LYS A 44 0.68 -10.21 -2.72
CA LYS A 44 0.13 -10.82 -3.93
C LYS A 44 -1.37 -10.56 -4.05
N GLU A 45 -2.11 -10.74 -2.96
CA GLU A 45 -3.55 -10.47 -2.92
C GLU A 45 -3.87 -8.99 -3.14
N PHE A 46 -3.11 -8.08 -2.53
CA PHE A 46 -3.26 -6.64 -2.76
C PHE A 46 -3.01 -6.27 -4.22
N ARG A 47 -1.96 -6.84 -4.83
CA ARG A 47 -1.66 -6.62 -6.25
C ARG A 47 -2.78 -7.12 -7.17
N ASN A 48 -3.28 -8.33 -6.93
CA ASN A 48 -4.41 -8.87 -7.70
C ASN A 48 -5.65 -8.00 -7.53
N PHE A 49 -5.97 -7.61 -6.29
CA PHE A 49 -7.08 -6.70 -6.03
C PHE A 49 -6.98 -5.40 -6.85
N VAL A 50 -5.80 -4.76 -6.84
CA VAL A 50 -5.55 -3.54 -7.63
C VAL A 50 -5.76 -3.77 -9.12
N LYS A 51 -5.23 -4.87 -9.65
CA LYS A 51 -5.31 -5.24 -11.07
C LYS A 51 -6.74 -5.56 -11.50
N ASP A 52 -7.40 -6.43 -10.75
CA ASP A 52 -8.69 -7.02 -11.11
C ASP A 52 -9.85 -6.02 -10.99
N ASN A 53 -9.73 -5.04 -10.10
CA ASN A 53 -10.76 -4.03 -9.89
C ASN A 53 -10.55 -2.77 -10.73
N ASN A 54 -9.51 -2.74 -11.59
CA ASN A 54 -9.17 -1.63 -12.50
C ASN A 54 -9.41 -0.27 -11.81
N LEU A 55 -8.86 -0.12 -10.60
CA LEU A 55 -9.23 0.91 -9.62
C LEU A 55 -8.79 2.31 -10.06
N ASN A 56 -9.32 2.82 -11.16
CA ASN A 56 -9.07 4.18 -11.67
C ASN A 56 -9.82 5.24 -10.83
N SER A 57 -10.52 4.80 -9.77
CA SER A 57 -11.24 5.65 -8.84
C SER A 57 -11.41 4.99 -7.47
N PHE A 58 -11.67 5.80 -6.46
CA PHE A 58 -11.95 5.40 -5.08
C PHE A 58 -13.21 4.52 -5.01
N ASN A 59 -13.08 3.28 -4.51
CA ASN A 59 -14.19 2.34 -4.34
C ASN A 59 -14.50 2.11 -2.86
N ASP A 60 -15.61 2.70 -2.40
CA ASP A 60 -16.08 2.66 -1.00
C ASP A 60 -16.33 1.25 -0.45
N TYR A 61 -16.48 0.24 -1.31
CA TYR A 61 -16.76 -1.14 -0.88
C TYR A 61 -15.54 -1.84 -0.27
N PHE A 62 -14.35 -1.49 -0.74
CA PHE A 62 -13.08 -2.11 -0.31
C PHE A 62 -12.11 -1.11 0.32
N MET A 63 -12.43 0.18 0.24
CA MET A 63 -11.59 1.26 0.69
C MET A 63 -12.33 2.12 1.70
N GLN A 64 -11.76 2.25 2.90
CA GLN A 64 -12.30 3.11 3.94
C GLN A 64 -11.44 4.36 4.11
N LEU A 65 -12.10 5.51 4.23
CA LEU A 65 -11.45 6.74 4.68
C LEU A 65 -11.23 6.69 6.19
N TYR A 66 -9.97 6.86 6.59
CA TYR A 66 -9.58 6.89 7.99
C TYR A 66 -8.96 8.25 8.31
N LYS A 67 -9.50 8.95 9.31
CA LYS A 67 -9.03 10.28 9.74
C LYS A 67 -8.14 10.14 10.97
N ILE A 68 -6.92 10.65 10.89
CA ILE A 68 -5.94 10.69 12.00
C ILE A 68 -5.44 12.11 12.13
N ASP A 69 -5.63 12.77 13.28
CA ASP A 69 -5.11 14.11 13.58
C ASP A 69 -5.32 15.14 12.45
N ASN A 70 -6.56 15.23 11.93
CA ASN A 70 -6.95 16.07 10.80
C ASN A 70 -6.33 15.74 9.43
N LYS A 71 -5.69 14.59 9.30
CA LYS A 71 -5.19 14.05 8.04
C LYS A 71 -6.03 12.87 7.58
N TYR A 72 -6.02 12.62 6.28
CA TYR A 72 -6.80 11.56 5.65
C TYR A 72 -5.89 10.44 5.16
N SER A 73 -6.14 9.22 5.62
CA SER A 73 -5.57 7.99 5.11
C SER A 73 -6.67 7.18 4.41
N VAL A 74 -6.26 6.33 3.48
CA VAL A 74 -7.14 5.32 2.91
C VAL A 74 -6.63 3.95 3.26
N GLN A 75 -7.55 3.13 3.74
CA GLN A 75 -7.31 1.75 4.13
C GLN A 75 -7.94 0.82 3.11
N TYR A 76 -7.18 -0.17 2.67
CA TYR A 76 -7.73 -1.32 1.96
C TYR A 76 -8.10 -2.39 2.99
N ILE A 77 -9.38 -2.74 3.02
CA ILE A 77 -9.95 -3.67 4.00
C ILE A 77 -10.40 -4.95 3.28
N LYS A 78 -10.04 -6.09 3.86
CA LYS A 78 -10.48 -7.40 3.39
C LYS A 78 -10.82 -8.27 4.60
N ASN A 79 -12.02 -8.85 4.61
CA ASN A 79 -12.51 -9.68 5.73
C ASN A 79 -12.32 -8.96 7.08
N ASP A 80 -12.75 -7.69 7.17
CA ASP A 80 -12.62 -6.81 8.34
C ASP A 80 -11.18 -6.52 8.80
N ASN A 81 -10.17 -6.89 8.01
CA ASN A 81 -8.77 -6.63 8.30
C ASN A 81 -8.23 -5.53 7.40
N VAL A 82 -7.59 -4.53 8.00
CA VAL A 82 -6.79 -3.54 7.26
C VAL A 82 -5.54 -4.22 6.71
N ILE A 83 -5.50 -4.41 5.39
CA ILE A 83 -4.37 -5.05 4.72
C ILE A 83 -3.31 -4.02 4.37
N PHE A 84 -3.72 -2.82 3.94
CA PHE A 84 -2.85 -1.74 3.52
C PHE A 84 -3.44 -0.38 3.94
N SER A 85 -2.57 0.57 4.29
CA SER A 85 -2.95 1.94 4.62
C SER A 85 -2.02 2.91 3.92
N THR A 86 -2.60 3.94 3.30
CA THR A 86 -1.79 5.06 2.81
C THR A 86 -1.25 5.86 3.98
N ARG A 87 -0.13 6.55 3.77
CA ARG A 87 0.30 7.61 4.67
C ARG A 87 -0.81 8.67 4.80
N PRO A 88 -0.92 9.35 5.95
CA PRO A 88 -1.88 10.43 6.12
C PRO A 88 -1.54 11.62 5.21
N TYR A 89 -2.51 12.08 4.43
CA TYR A 89 -2.41 13.28 3.58
C TYR A 89 -3.06 14.48 4.27
N GLY A 90 -2.46 15.66 4.12
CA GLY A 90 -2.97 16.90 4.71
C GLY A 90 -4.25 17.44 4.07
N SER A 91 -4.62 16.98 2.86
CA SER A 91 -5.86 17.43 2.19
C SER A 91 -6.53 16.29 1.40
N LYS A 92 -7.86 16.40 1.24
CA LYS A 92 -8.69 15.44 0.50
C LYS A 92 -8.31 15.36 -0.99
N GLN A 93 -7.88 16.48 -1.59
CA GLN A 93 -7.41 16.54 -2.99
C GLN A 93 -6.06 15.83 -3.17
N ASN A 94 -5.08 16.08 -2.30
CA ASN A 94 -3.78 15.41 -2.37
C ASN A 94 -3.91 13.89 -2.16
N ARG A 95 -4.89 13.48 -1.35
CA ARG A 95 -5.29 12.08 -1.21
C ARG A 95 -5.82 11.51 -2.53
N ASN A 96 -6.78 12.17 -3.18
CA ASN A 96 -7.35 11.70 -4.45
C ASN A 96 -6.28 11.59 -5.55
N THR A 97 -5.42 12.60 -5.69
CA THR A 97 -4.32 12.58 -6.66
C THR A 97 -3.33 11.47 -6.34
N GLY A 98 -2.95 11.29 -5.07
CA GLY A 98 -2.06 10.23 -4.63
C GLY A 98 -2.65 8.83 -4.89
N ILE A 99 -3.94 8.65 -4.62
CA ILE A 99 -4.67 7.41 -4.86
C ILE A 99 -4.75 7.11 -6.34
N ASN A 100 -5.36 7.97 -7.15
CA ASN A 100 -5.51 7.72 -8.59
C ASN A 100 -4.16 7.40 -9.24
N SER A 101 -3.09 8.10 -8.82
CA SER A 101 -1.75 7.83 -9.34
C SER A 101 -1.26 6.40 -9.06
N ILE A 102 -1.54 5.82 -7.88
CA ILE A 102 -1.16 4.45 -7.49
C ILE A 102 -1.75 3.42 -8.45
N TYR A 103 -3.05 3.55 -8.70
CA TYR A 103 -3.82 2.50 -9.35
C TYR A 103 -3.67 2.55 -10.88
N ASP A 104 -3.42 3.73 -11.45
CA ASP A 104 -3.23 3.91 -12.90
C ASP A 104 -1.93 3.26 -13.43
N ASN A 105 -0.95 2.89 -12.59
CA ASN A 105 0.38 2.46 -13.09
C ASN A 105 1.12 1.37 -12.29
N ILE A 106 0.44 0.51 -11.52
CA ILE A 106 1.07 -0.73 -11.01
C ILE A 106 1.24 -1.70 -12.19
N ILE A 107 2.27 -1.46 -13.00
CA ILE A 107 2.73 -2.38 -14.04
C ILE A 107 3.70 -3.37 -13.39
N GLU A 108 3.61 -4.62 -13.84
CA GLU A 108 4.44 -5.75 -13.43
C GLU A 108 5.95 -5.41 -13.52
N TYR A 109 6.75 -5.97 -12.59
CA TYR A 109 8.23 -5.88 -12.44
C TYR A 109 8.84 -4.79 -11.54
N THR A 110 9.18 -5.16 -10.30
CA THR A 110 10.51 -5.61 -9.85
C THR A 110 10.45 -5.82 -8.34
N THR A 111 10.44 -7.07 -7.88
CA THR A 111 10.59 -7.40 -6.46
C THR A 111 12.04 -7.11 -6.06
N GLN A 112 12.35 -5.89 -5.62
CA GLN A 112 13.59 -5.64 -4.91
C GLN A 112 13.34 -5.85 -3.41
N ILE A 113 13.64 -7.07 -2.95
CA ILE A 113 13.68 -7.40 -1.54
C ILE A 113 14.94 -6.75 -0.96
N TYR A 114 14.77 -5.69 -0.18
CA TYR A 114 15.84 -5.16 0.66
C TYR A 114 15.68 -5.78 2.05
N VAL A 115 16.37 -6.88 2.29
CA VAL A 115 16.64 -7.33 3.66
C VAL A 115 17.71 -6.38 4.20
N SER A 116 17.34 -5.51 5.13
CA SER A 116 18.33 -4.79 5.92
C SER A 116 18.76 -5.76 7.00
N ASP A 117 19.85 -6.48 6.76
CA ASP A 117 20.64 -7.01 7.86
C ASP A 117 21.24 -5.80 8.61
N LYS A 118 21.24 -5.89 9.94
CA LYS A 118 21.68 -4.84 10.86
C LYS A 118 23.09 -4.35 10.56
#